data_AF-A0A9P6WZP2-F1
#
_entry.id   AF-A0A9P6WZP2-F1
#
_cell.length_a   1.000
_cell.length_b   1.000
_cell.length_c   1.000
_cell.angle_alpha   90.00
_cell.angle_beta   90.00
_cell.angle_gamma   90.00
#
_symmetry.space_group_name_H-M   'P 1'
#
loop_
_entity.id
_entity.type
_entity.pdbx_description
1 polymer ?
#
loop_
_entity_poly.entity_id
_entity_poly.type
_entity_poly.pdbx_seq_one_letter_code
_entity_poly.pdbx_strand_id
1 'polypeptide(L)'
;MAWSKKGAPAIATVPTTKANATSTLGAISANGLINVSLRVPKRIKKRKLGRATDGYSTVIVTGHYLSFVKVTLDEMDKCPEMKEHYLVMDNAPIHNSADIVLVSCQN
;
A
#
# COMPACT_ATOMS: atom_id res chain seq x y z
N MET A 1 4.56 -21.36 -28.72
CA MET A 1 5.61 -22.38 -28.85
C MET A 1 6.86 -21.68 -29.35
N ALA A 2 7.95 -21.65 -28.57
CA ALA A 2 9.24 -21.09 -29.00
C ALA A 2 10.16 -22.25 -29.42
N TRP A 3 10.55 -22.28 -30.68
CA TRP A 3 11.52 -23.27 -31.20
C TRP A 3 12.88 -22.57 -31.31
N SER A 4 13.95 -23.26 -30.92
CA SER A 4 15.32 -22.74 -31.00
C SER A 4 16.24 -23.76 -31.67
N LYS A 5 17.33 -23.26 -32.27
CA LYS A 5 18.35 -24.10 -32.91
C LYS A 5 19.06 -24.97 -31.87
N LYS A 6 19.52 -26.15 -32.28
CA LYS A 6 20.28 -27.07 -31.42
C LYS A 6 21.49 -26.36 -30.82
N GLY A 7 21.55 -26.28 -29.49
CA GLY A 7 22.60 -25.58 -28.74
C GLY A 7 22.23 -24.17 -28.24
N ALA A 8 21.08 -23.62 -28.64
CA ALA A 8 20.60 -22.32 -28.18
C ALA A 8 19.34 -22.46 -27.29
N PRO A 9 19.25 -21.76 -26.15
CA PRO A 9 18.06 -21.79 -25.31
C PRO A 9 16.82 -21.28 -26.07
N ALA A 10 15.69 -21.95 -25.94
CA ALA A 10 14.41 -21.44 -26.40
C ALA A 10 13.85 -20.47 -25.35
N ILE A 11 13.72 -19.19 -25.72
CA ILE A 11 13.16 -18.16 -24.84
C ILE A 11 11.69 -18.00 -25.22
N ALA A 12 10.79 -18.22 -24.26
CA ALA A 12 9.37 -17.96 -24.41
C ALA A 12 8.95 -16.90 -23.40
N THR A 13 8.46 -15.76 -23.87
CA THR A 13 7.82 -14.77 -23.00
C THR A 13 6.46 -15.30 -22.60
N VAL A 14 6.25 -15.49 -21.29
CA VAL A 14 4.96 -15.89 -20.74
C VAL A 14 4.41 -14.70 -19.95
N PRO A 15 3.16 -14.24 -20.19
CA PRO A 15 2.55 -13.26 -19.32
C PRO A 15 2.40 -13.87 -17.93
N THR A 16 3.06 -13.27 -16.94
CA THR A 16 2.98 -13.69 -15.54
C THR A 16 2.14 -12.69 -14.76
N THR A 17 1.12 -13.15 -14.05
CA THR A 17 0.27 -12.31 -13.20
C THR A 17 0.90 -12.07 -11.82
N LYS A 18 2.07 -12.66 -11.53
CA LYS A 18 2.69 -12.66 -10.21
C LYS A 18 3.77 -11.58 -10.13
N ALA A 19 3.37 -10.38 -9.70
CA ALA A 19 4.30 -9.31 -9.33
C ALA A 19 4.44 -9.22 -7.81
N ASN A 20 5.66 -8.96 -7.32
CA ASN A 20 5.87 -8.48 -5.95
C ASN A 20 5.34 -7.05 -5.88
N ALA A 21 4.02 -6.89 -5.72
CA ALA A 21 3.40 -5.58 -5.63
C ALA A 21 3.84 -4.89 -4.34
N THR A 22 4.36 -3.67 -4.47
CA THR A 22 4.68 -2.77 -3.36
C THR A 22 3.53 -1.80 -3.23
N SER A 23 3.06 -1.55 -2.00
CA SER A 23 1.97 -0.60 -1.75
C SER A 23 2.52 0.72 -1.22
N THR A 24 1.95 1.82 -1.67
CA THR A 24 2.27 3.18 -1.22
C THR A 24 1.02 3.85 -0.65
N LEU A 25 1.19 4.61 0.44
CA LEU A 25 0.22 5.62 0.88
C LEU A 25 0.88 6.98 0.74
N GLY A 26 0.16 7.94 0.16
CA GLY A 26 0.65 9.30 -0.01
C GLY A 26 -0.47 10.29 0.30
N ALA A 27 -0.10 11.39 0.96
CA ALA A 27 -0.94 12.54 1.20
C ALA A 27 -0.31 13.77 0.54
N ILE A 28 -1.09 14.46 -0.28
CA ILE A 28 -0.67 15.66 -1.01
C ILE A 28 -1.66 16.78 -0.76
N SER A 29 -1.16 18.00 -0.80
CA SER A 29 -1.91 19.26 -0.75
C SER A 29 -1.59 20.11 -1.98
N ALA A 30 -2.28 21.24 -2.12
CA ALA A 30 -1.94 22.24 -3.14
C ALA A 30 -0.51 22.78 -2.99
N ASN A 31 0.04 22.78 -1.77
CA ASN A 31 1.39 23.25 -1.48
C ASN A 31 2.47 22.17 -1.67
N GLY A 32 2.07 20.91 -1.84
CA GLY A 32 2.97 19.80 -2.12
C GLY A 32 2.74 18.57 -1.26
N LEU A 33 3.79 17.75 -1.13
CA LEU A 33 3.77 16.47 -0.43
C LEU A 33 3.72 16.67 1.08
N ILE A 34 2.75 16.04 1.75
CA ILE A 34 2.64 16.04 3.22
C ILE A 34 3.37 14.82 3.80
N ASN A 35 3.00 13.61 3.34
CA ASN A 35 3.55 12.37 3.88
C ASN A 35 3.50 11.24 2.83
N VAL A 36 4.49 10.34 2.86
CA VAL A 36 4.52 9.12 2.05
C VAL A 36 4.99 7.95 2.89
N SER A 37 4.26 6.84 2.84
CA SER A 37 4.72 5.56 3.39
C SER A 37 4.78 4.50 2.30
N LEU A 38 5.91 3.77 2.28
CA LEU A 38 6.18 2.69 1.35
C LEU A 38 6.17 1.36 2.08
N ARG A 39 5.44 0.38 1.57
CA ARG A 39 5.43 -0.98 2.12
C ARG A 39 5.81 -2.02 1.08
N VAL A 40 7.00 -2.57 1.28
CA VAL A 40 7.53 -3.68 0.48
C VAL A 40 6.95 -4.99 1.01
N PRO A 41 6.46 -5.88 0.13
CA PRO A 41 5.88 -7.15 0.55
C PRO A 41 6.94 -8.03 1.23
N LYS A 42 6.63 -8.52 2.44
CA LYS A 42 7.46 -9.54 3.11
C LYS A 42 7.10 -10.92 2.59
N ARG A 43 8.11 -11.70 2.19
CA ARG A 43 7.94 -13.10 1.77
C ARG A 43 7.55 -13.95 2.98
N ILE A 44 6.27 -14.32 3.08
CA ILE A 44 5.80 -15.26 4.10
C ILE A 44 6.18 -16.68 3.66
N LYS A 45 7.11 -17.33 4.38
CA LYS A 45 7.36 -18.77 4.20
C LYS A 45 6.21 -19.55 4.87
N LYS A 46 5.31 -20.16 4.10
CA LYS A 46 4.27 -21.07 4.65
C LYS A 46 4.88 -22.43 5.04
N ARG A 47 4.50 -22.96 6.21
CA ARG A 47 4.71 -24.38 6.60
C ARG A 47 3.72 -25.26 5.80
N LYS A 48 4.18 -26.41 5.31
CA LYS A 48 3.46 -27.25 4.33
C LYS A 48 2.11 -27.77 4.85
N LEU A 49 1.00 -27.28 4.28
CA LEU A 49 -0.26 -28.02 4.15
C LEU A 49 -0.87 -27.64 2.79
N GLY A 50 -1.37 -28.65 2.07
CA GLY A 50 -1.51 -28.68 0.62
C GLY A 50 -2.25 -27.51 -0.05
N ARG A 51 -1.87 -27.27 -1.32
CA ARG A 51 -2.41 -26.27 -2.26
C ARG A 51 -2.25 -24.82 -1.77
N ALA A 52 -1.01 -24.32 -1.80
CA ALA A 52 -0.68 -22.95 -1.40
C ALA A 52 -0.55 -22.03 -2.63
N THR A 53 -1.50 -21.12 -2.82
CA THR A 53 -1.20 -19.84 -3.44
C THR A 53 -0.23 -19.09 -2.53
N ASP A 54 0.88 -18.63 -3.10
CA ASP A 54 1.89 -17.79 -2.44
C ASP A 54 1.26 -16.45 -2.05
N GLY A 55 0.54 -16.42 -0.92
CA GLY A 55 -0.04 -15.21 -0.38
C GLY A 55 1.06 -14.32 0.16
N TYR A 56 1.60 -13.42 -0.66
CA TYR A 56 2.27 -12.24 -0.16
C TYR A 56 1.22 -11.41 0.59
N SER A 57 1.43 -11.12 1.87
CA SER A 57 0.58 -10.18 2.59
C SER A 57 0.94 -8.75 2.15
N THR A 58 0.64 -8.39 0.91
CA THR A 58 0.70 -7.02 0.43
C THR A 58 -0.58 -6.30 0.82
N VAL A 59 -0.95 -6.37 2.10
CA VAL A 59 -2.19 -5.76 2.57
C VAL A 59 -1.82 -4.72 3.61
N ILE A 60 -2.08 -3.46 3.26
CA ILE A 60 -2.11 -2.36 4.23
C ILE A 60 -3.22 -2.74 5.22
N VAL A 61 -2.82 -3.06 6.44
CA VAL A 61 -3.75 -3.40 7.52
C VAL A 61 -4.23 -2.08 8.12
N THR A 62 -5.46 -2.04 8.63
CA THR A 62 -6.08 -0.87 9.28
C THR A 62 -5.13 -0.14 10.24
N GLY A 63 -4.37 -0.86 11.07
CA GLY A 63 -3.41 -0.24 11.99
C GLY A 63 -2.26 0.53 11.31
N HIS A 64 -1.78 0.07 10.16
CA HIS A 64 -0.75 0.79 9.40
C HIS A 64 -1.29 2.07 8.80
N TYR A 65 -2.52 2.00 8.29
CA TYR A 65 -3.20 3.16 7.74
C TYR A 65 -3.54 4.19 8.84
N LEU A 66 -4.01 3.74 10.01
CA LEU A 66 -4.24 4.60 11.18
C LEU A 66 -2.96 5.35 11.59
N SER A 67 -1.81 4.65 11.63
CA SER A 67 -0.52 5.29 11.92
C SER A 67 -0.15 6.34 10.87
N PHE A 68 -0.45 6.08 9.58
CA PHE A 68 -0.20 7.02 8.51
C PHE A 68 -1.07 8.28 8.65
N VAL A 69 -2.36 8.13 8.98
CA VAL A 69 -3.27 9.27 9.21
C VAL A 69 -2.78 10.11 10.38
N LYS A 70 -2.40 9.50 11.50
CA LYS A 70 -1.87 10.23 12.67
C LYS A 70 -0.66 11.08 12.32
N VAL A 71 0.35 10.49 11.68
CA VAL A 71 1.55 11.24 11.25
C VAL A 71 1.18 12.35 10.26
N THR A 72 0.21 12.12 9.38
CA THR A 72 -0.24 13.14 8.42
C THR A 72 -0.90 14.33 9.13
N LEU A 73 -1.75 14.07 10.12
CA LEU A 73 -2.37 15.13 10.94
C LEU A 73 -1.32 15.88 11.76
N ASP A 74 -0.37 15.17 12.38
CA ASP A 74 0.75 15.79 13.12
C ASP A 74 1.59 16.71 12.23
N GLU A 75 1.81 16.35 10.95
CA GLU A 75 2.50 17.22 9.98
C GLU A 75 1.62 18.41 9.55
N MET A 76 0.31 18.22 9.38
CA MET A 76 -0.62 19.32 9.07
C MET A 76 -0.67 20.36 10.21
N ASP A 77 -0.64 19.92 11.46
CA ASP A 77 -0.69 20.80 12.64
C ASP A 77 0.54 21.71 12.78
N LYS A 78 1.69 21.30 12.23
CA LYS A 78 2.92 22.11 12.22
C LYS A 78 2.87 23.25 11.21
N CYS A 79 1.98 23.17 10.21
CA CYS A 79 1.87 24.14 9.13
C CYS A 79 0.64 25.02 9.36
N PRO A 80 0.81 26.31 9.75
CA PRO A 80 -0.32 27.21 9.97
C PRO A 80 -1.25 27.34 8.76
N GLU A 81 -0.71 27.20 7.56
CA GLU A 81 -1.44 27.26 6.28
C GLU A 81 -2.37 26.07 6.07
N MET A 82 -2.14 24.95 6.75
CA MET A 82 -2.95 23.73 6.67
C MET A 82 -4.05 23.69 7.72
N LYS A 83 -4.14 24.70 8.59
CA LYS A 83 -5.27 24.83 9.53
C LYS A 83 -6.57 24.93 8.74
N GLU A 84 -7.63 24.32 9.29
CA GLU A 84 -8.98 24.29 8.71
C GLU A 84 -9.08 23.55 7.36
N HIS A 85 -8.04 22.82 6.95
CA HIS A 85 -8.09 21.95 5.77
C HIS A 85 -8.50 20.52 6.13
N TYR A 86 -9.18 19.86 5.21
CA TYR A 86 -9.70 18.51 5.39
C TYR A 86 -8.89 17.46 4.64
N LEU A 87 -8.76 16.28 5.24
CA LEU A 87 -8.25 15.10 4.56
C LEU A 87 -9.37 14.46 3.72
N VAL A 88 -9.17 14.39 2.41
CA VAL A 88 -10.12 13.77 1.47
C VAL A 88 -9.59 12.40 1.04
N MET A 89 -10.43 11.38 1.12
CA MET A 89 -10.06 9.97 0.91
C MET A 89 -11.16 9.22 0.15
N ASP A 90 -10.82 8.12 -0.51
CA ASP A 90 -11.81 7.29 -1.19
C ASP A 90 -12.56 6.39 -0.20
N ASN A 91 -13.66 5.79 -0.64
CA ASN A 91 -14.52 4.96 0.22
C ASN A 91 -14.03 3.50 0.32
N ALA A 92 -12.70 3.28 0.27
CA ALA A 92 -12.17 1.93 0.40
C ALA A 92 -12.44 1.37 1.80
N PRO A 93 -12.66 0.05 1.96
CA PRO A 93 -12.98 -0.55 3.26
C PRO A 93 -11.95 -0.26 4.36
N ILE A 94 -10.69 -0.03 3.99
CA ILE A 94 -9.61 0.31 4.92
C ILE A 94 -9.74 1.72 5.53
N HIS A 95 -10.59 2.59 4.96
CA HIS A 95 -10.83 3.96 5.42
C HIS A 95 -12.06 4.07 6.34
N ASN A 96 -12.92 3.05 6.35
CA ASN A 96 -14.20 3.07 7.07
C ASN A 96 -14.16 2.30 8.40
N SER A 97 -13.01 2.15 9.04
CA SER A 97 -12.95 1.54 10.37
C SER A 97 -13.32 2.56 11.45
N ALA A 98 -13.98 2.10 12.52
CA ALA A 98 -14.40 2.97 13.63
C ALA A 98 -13.22 3.77 14.22
N ASP A 99 -12.04 3.15 14.32
CA ASP A 99 -10.82 3.82 14.81
C ASP A 99 -10.39 5.01 13.94
N ILE A 100 -10.64 4.98 12.63
CA ILE A 100 -10.31 6.07 11.70
C ILE A 100 -11.31 7.20 11.82
N VAL A 101 -12.61 6.86 11.92
CA VAL A 101 -13.69 7.83 12.13
C VAL A 101 -13.48 8.61 13.43
N LEU A 102 -13.03 7.94 14.50
CA LEU A 102 -12.70 8.59 15.76
C LEU A 102 -11.54 9.58 15.64
N VAL A 103 -10.50 9.25 14.86
CA VAL A 103 -9.37 10.16 14.64
C VAL A 103 -9.79 11.38 13.83
N SER A 104 -10.69 11.24 12.86
CA SER A 104 -11.22 12.39 12.11
C SER A 104 -12.16 13.30 12.91
N CYS A 105 -12.72 12.83 14.02
CA CYS A 105 -13.61 13.62 14.89
C CYS A 105 -12.89 14.33 16.05
N GLN A 106 -11.59 14.11 16.22
CA GLN A 106 -10.81 14.67 17.33
C GLN A 106 -10.05 15.96 16.98
N ASN A 107 -10.09 16.37 15.70
CA ASN A 107 -9.51 17.63 15.20
C ASN A 107 -10.60 18.66 14.91
#